data_AF-A0A4V3D276-F1
#
_entry.id   AF-A0A4V3D276-F1
#
_cell.length_a   1.000
_cell.length_b   1.000
_cell.length_c   1.000
_cell.angle_alpha   90.00
_cell.angle_beta   90.00
_cell.angle_gamma   90.00
#
_symmetry.space_group_name_H-M   'P 1'
#
loop_
_entity.id
_entity.type
_entity.pdbx_description
1 polymer ?
#
loop_
_entity_poly.entity_id
_entity_poly.type
_entity_poly.pdbx_seq_one_letter_code
_entity_poly.pdbx_strand_id
1 'polypeptide(L)'
;MSKELEKQSEELEQTLAKQLEILKKESEDWLKVAAVVGAGALLTYAIVRTTRKKKQETTEHAIEVLEKEGLLTNDIKKRLTESKKSSFWPSLSQRLVILGLALAKDKIYSALFTPQEEEPKSE
;
A
#
# COMPACT_ATOMS: atom_id res chain seq x y z
N MET A 1 -15.04 -1.83 52.97
CA MET A 1 -14.60 -2.98 52.17
C MET A 1 -15.53 -3.24 50.99
N SER A 2 -16.81 -3.62 51.16
CA SER A 2 -17.71 -3.93 50.03
C SER A 2 -18.09 -2.74 49.13
N LYS A 3 -18.46 -1.59 49.71
CA LYS A 3 -18.81 -0.38 48.93
C LYS A 3 -17.66 0.22 48.13
N GLU A 4 -16.43 0.00 48.56
CA GLU A 4 -15.23 0.53 47.88
C GLU A 4 -14.85 -0.35 46.69
N LEU A 5 -15.07 -1.67 46.81
CA LEU A 5 -14.92 -2.62 45.71
C LEU A 5 -15.98 -2.43 44.62
N GLU A 6 -17.24 -2.17 44.99
CA GLU A 6 -18.31 -1.85 44.03
C GLU A 6 -18.01 -0.57 43.24
N LYS A 7 -17.50 0.46 43.93
CA LYS A 7 -17.11 1.73 43.30
C LYS A 7 -15.92 1.56 42.36
N GLN A 8 -14.93 0.75 42.76
CA GLN A 8 -13.81 0.39 41.88
C GLN A 8 -14.27 -0.41 40.66
N SER A 9 -15.24 -1.32 40.79
CA SER A 9 -15.79 -2.04 39.65
C SER A 9 -16.56 -1.12 38.69
N GLU A 10 -17.36 -0.17 39.19
CA GLU A 10 -18.06 0.81 38.34
C GLU A 10 -17.09 1.74 37.62
N GLU A 11 -16.01 2.17 38.29
CA GLU A 11 -14.94 2.97 37.69
C GLU A 11 -14.19 2.19 36.61
N LEU A 12 -13.94 0.90 36.83
CA LEU A 12 -13.30 0.00 35.85
C LEU A 12 -14.19 -0.23 34.63
N GLU A 13 -15.49 -0.45 34.82
CA GLU A 13 -16.45 -0.60 33.73
C GLU A 13 -16.59 0.69 32.92
N GLN A 14 -16.64 1.86 33.57
CA GLN A 14 -16.61 3.14 32.88
C GLN A 14 -15.32 3.36 32.09
N THR A 15 -14.18 2.94 32.64
CA THR A 15 -12.88 3.10 31.97
C THR A 15 -12.77 2.15 30.76
N LEU A 16 -13.30 0.94 30.87
CA LEU A 16 -13.40 -0.01 29.74
C LEU A 16 -14.36 0.50 28.66
N ALA A 17 -15.51 1.05 29.05
CA ALA A 17 -16.47 1.63 28.12
C ALA A 17 -15.86 2.82 27.35
N LYS A 18 -15.15 3.72 28.04
CA LYS A 18 -14.42 4.83 27.41
C LYS A 18 -13.31 4.35 26.48
N GLN A 19 -12.53 3.34 26.89
CA GLN A 19 -11.50 2.75 26.02
C GLN A 19 -12.10 2.10 24.77
N LEU A 20 -13.22 1.40 24.90
CA LEU A 20 -13.95 0.82 23.76
C LEU A 20 -14.53 1.87 22.82
N GLU A 21 -15.04 2.98 23.36
CA GLU A 21 -15.59 4.07 22.57
C GLU A 21 -14.49 4.80 21.77
N ILE A 22 -13.34 5.06 22.40
CA ILE A 22 -12.15 5.58 21.72
C ILE A 22 -11.67 4.60 20.65
N LEU A 23 -11.59 3.31 20.96
CA LEU A 23 -11.16 2.29 20.00
C LEU A 23 -12.11 2.22 18.80
N LYS A 24 -13.42 2.31 19.03
CA LYS A 24 -14.42 2.33 17.94
C LYS A 24 -14.22 3.55 17.05
N LYS A 25 -13.99 4.73 17.64
CA LYS A 25 -13.75 5.96 16.90
C LYS A 25 -12.45 5.90 16.09
N GLU A 26 -11.36 5.42 16.68
CA GLU A 26 -10.08 5.23 16.00
C GLU A 26 -10.14 4.13 14.94
N SER A 27 -10.96 3.09 15.16
CA SER A 27 -11.09 1.98 14.21
C SER A 27 -11.68 2.43 12.87
N GLU A 28 -12.51 3.46 12.85
CA GLU A 28 -13.11 3.97 11.61
C GLU A 28 -12.06 4.60 10.69
N ASP A 29 -11.12 5.34 11.25
CA ASP A 29 -10.04 5.98 10.48
C ASP A 29 -8.98 4.96 10.07
N TRP A 30 -8.65 4.01 10.95
CA TRP A 30 -7.78 2.88 10.58
C TRP A 30 -8.40 2.00 9.50
N LEU A 31 -9.72 1.82 9.49
CA LEU A 31 -10.43 1.07 8.45
C LEU A 31 -10.33 1.77 7.10
N LYS A 32 -10.48 3.10 7.04
CA LYS A 32 -10.30 3.89 5.82
C LYS A 32 -8.88 3.75 5.27
N VAL A 33 -7.87 3.84 6.13
CA VAL A 33 -6.46 3.65 5.74
C VAL A 33 -6.21 2.22 5.25
N ALA A 34 -6.69 1.22 5.97
CA ALA A 34 -6.58 -0.18 5.60
C ALA A 34 -7.26 -0.47 4.25
N ALA A 35 -8.40 0.15 3.98
CA ALA A 35 -9.11 0.03 2.70
C ALA A 35 -8.28 0.60 1.55
N VAL A 36 -7.69 1.80 1.72
CA VAL A 36 -6.83 2.43 0.69
C VAL A 36 -5.59 1.58 0.42
N VAL A 37 -4.90 1.13 1.48
CA VAL A 37 -3.73 0.26 1.35
C VAL A 37 -4.10 -1.07 0.67
N GLY A 38 -5.22 -1.67 1.07
CA GLY A 38 -5.75 -2.90 0.47
C GLY A 38 -6.04 -2.74 -1.02
N ALA A 39 -6.75 -1.67 -1.40
CA ALA A 39 -7.03 -1.37 -2.81
C ALA A 39 -5.73 -1.16 -3.62
N GLY A 40 -4.75 -0.44 -3.07
CA GLY A 40 -3.44 -0.26 -3.69
C GLY A 40 -2.69 -1.58 -3.89
N ALA A 41 -2.72 -2.47 -2.89
CA ALA A 41 -2.10 -3.79 -2.97
C ALA A 41 -2.76 -4.66 -4.05
N LEU A 42 -4.09 -4.65 -4.15
CA LEU A 42 -4.81 -5.40 -5.19
C LEU A 42 -4.52 -4.88 -6.60
N LEU A 43 -4.49 -3.55 -6.78
CA LEU A 43 -4.14 -2.92 -8.05
C LEU A 43 -2.72 -3.27 -8.50
N THR A 44 -1.75 -3.09 -7.61
CA THR A 44 -0.34 -3.42 -7.90
C THR A 44 -0.17 -4.91 -8.22
N TYR A 45 -0.82 -5.79 -7.45
CA TYR A 45 -0.84 -7.23 -7.73
C TYR A 45 -1.40 -7.56 -9.12
N ALA A 46 -2.54 -6.96 -9.49
CA ALA A 46 -3.16 -7.18 -10.79
C ALA A 46 -2.24 -6.77 -11.95
N ILE A 47 -1.57 -5.61 -11.84
CA ILE A 47 -0.62 -5.12 -12.84
C ILE A 47 0.59 -6.08 -12.94
N VAL A 48 1.18 -6.47 -11.80
CA VAL A 48 2.35 -7.36 -11.79
C VAL A 48 2.00 -8.74 -12.34
N ARG A 49 0.84 -9.30 -11.99
CA ARG A 49 0.36 -10.59 -12.49
C ARG A 49 0.17 -10.56 -14.01
N THR A 50 -0.46 -9.50 -14.53
CA THR A 50 -0.74 -9.36 -15.97
C THR A 50 0.54 -9.19 -16.78
N THR A 51 1.47 -8.35 -16.30
CA THR A 51 2.75 -8.11 -16.99
C THR A 51 3.66 -9.34 -16.99
N ARG A 52 3.69 -10.11 -15.90
CA ARG A 52 4.44 -11.39 -15.86
C ARG A 52 3.89 -12.42 -16.84
N LYS A 53 2.56 -12.58 -16.91
CA LYS A 53 1.91 -13.50 -17.86
C LYS A 53 2.29 -13.18 -19.30
N LYS A 54 2.14 -11.92 -19.72
CA LYS A 54 2.52 -11.48 -21.07
C LYS A 54 3.99 -11.77 -21.36
N LYS A 55 4.88 -11.49 -20.41
CA LYS A 55 6.32 -11.75 -20.59
C LYS A 55 6.59 -13.25 -20.79
N GLN A 56 5.92 -14.11 -20.04
CA GLN A 56 6.07 -15.56 -20.17
C GLN A 56 5.60 -16.03 -21.55
N GLU A 57 4.40 -15.63 -21.99
CA GLU A 57 3.86 -15.96 -23.33
C GLU A 57 4.81 -15.51 -24.45
N THR A 58 5.34 -14.28 -24.38
CA THR A 58 6.29 -13.79 -25.39
C THR A 58 7.62 -14.55 -25.38
N THR A 59 8.05 -15.04 -24.22
CA THR A 59 9.29 -15.81 -24.09
C THR A 59 9.10 -17.22 -24.65
N GLU A 60 7.97 -17.85 -24.36
CA GLU A 60 7.60 -19.16 -24.91
C GLU A 60 7.46 -19.11 -26.43
N HIS A 61 6.78 -18.08 -26.95
CA HIS A 61 6.64 -17.90 -28.40
C HIS A 61 7.99 -17.66 -29.10
N ALA A 62 8.89 -16.87 -28.49
CA ALA A 62 10.23 -16.67 -29.03
C ALA A 62 11.05 -17.96 -29.07
N ILE A 63 10.92 -18.83 -28.07
CA ILE A 63 11.57 -20.15 -28.05
C ILE A 63 10.99 -21.03 -29.17
N GLU A 64 9.67 -21.06 -29.34
CA GLU A 64 9.02 -21.86 -30.38
C GLU A 64 9.44 -21.46 -31.81
N VAL A 65 9.52 -20.16 -32.10
CA VAL A 65 9.97 -19.66 -33.41
C VAL A 65 11.43 -20.00 -33.66
N LEU A 66 12.30 -19.84 -32.67
CA LEU A 66 13.72 -20.18 -32.78
C LEU A 66 13.96 -21.69 -32.97
N GLU A 67 13.10 -22.55 -32.39
CA GLU A 67 13.12 -23.99 -32.62
C GLU A 67 12.70 -24.34 -34.05
N LYS A 68 11.62 -23.72 -34.55
CA LYS A 68 11.14 -23.90 -35.94
C LYS A 68 12.16 -23.48 -36.99
N GLU A 69 12.93 -22.42 -36.69
CA GLU A 69 13.98 -21.91 -37.59
C GLU A 69 15.33 -22.62 -37.40
N GLY A 70 15.45 -23.57 -36.46
CA GLY A 70 16.69 -24.30 -36.18
C GLY A 70 17.80 -23.43 -35.57
N LEU A 71 17.48 -22.23 -35.08
CA LEU A 71 18.40 -21.27 -34.48
C LEU A 71 18.48 -21.40 -32.95
N LEU A 72 17.69 -22.30 -32.35
CA LEU A 72 17.69 -22.49 -30.91
C LEU A 72 18.99 -23.16 -30.42
N THR A 73 19.85 -22.35 -29.80
CA THR A 73 21.06 -22.83 -29.09
C THR A 73 20.82 -22.85 -27.57
N ASN A 74 21.47 -23.77 -26.84
CA ASN A 74 21.37 -23.87 -25.38
C ASN A 74 21.71 -22.55 -24.66
N ASP A 75 22.66 -21.77 -25.18
CA ASP A 75 23.02 -20.45 -24.64
C ASP A 75 21.91 -19.41 -24.85
N ILE A 76 21.22 -19.45 -25.98
CA ILE A 76 20.11 -18.54 -26.30
C ILE A 76 18.92 -18.87 -25.40
N LYS A 77 18.58 -20.15 -25.27
CA LYS A 77 17.54 -20.64 -24.35
C LYS A 77 17.80 -20.20 -22.91
N LYS A 78 19.05 -20.34 -22.44
CA LYS A 78 19.46 -19.89 -21.11
C LYS A 78 19.27 -18.38 -20.92
N ARG A 79 19.68 -17.56 -21.90
CA ARG A 79 19.51 -16.08 -21.83
C ARG A 79 18.06 -15.61 -21.89
N LEU A 80 17.19 -16.30 -22.62
CA LEU A 80 15.75 -16.00 -22.70
C LEU A 80 15.00 -16.39 -21.42
N THR A 81 15.41 -17.48 -20.77
CA THR A 81 14.79 -17.96 -19.52
C THR A 81 15.37 -17.35 -18.25
N GLU A 82 16.56 -16.74 -18.33
CA GLU A 82 17.21 -16.13 -17.17
C GLU A 82 16.44 -14.90 -16.67
N SER A 83 16.19 -14.86 -15.36
CA SER A 83 15.55 -13.74 -14.73
C SER A 83 16.50 -12.53 -14.70
N LYS A 84 16.39 -11.63 -15.67
CA LYS A 84 17.15 -10.37 -15.67
C LYS A 84 16.69 -9.46 -14.54
N LYS A 85 17.60 -9.11 -13.61
CA LYS A 85 17.33 -8.13 -12.55
C LYS A 85 17.02 -6.77 -13.21
N SER A 86 15.92 -6.13 -12.81
CA SER A 86 15.54 -4.82 -13.35
C SER A 86 16.39 -3.73 -12.69
N SER A 87 17.20 -3.02 -13.47
CA SER A 87 17.93 -1.83 -13.01
C SER A 87 17.03 -0.59 -12.89
N PHE A 88 15.81 -0.62 -13.45
CA PHE A 88 14.88 0.51 -13.47
C PHE A 88 13.95 0.57 -12.25
N TRP A 89 13.58 -0.58 -11.67
CA TRP A 89 12.67 -0.61 -10.53
C TRP A 89 13.24 0.06 -9.26
N PRO A 90 14.51 -0.20 -8.87
CA PRO A 90 15.10 0.43 -7.68
C PRO A 90 15.23 1.96 -7.81
N SER A 91 15.57 2.47 -8.98
CA SER A 91 15.73 3.92 -9.19
C SER A 91 14.38 4.63 -9.28
N LEU A 92 13.36 4.00 -9.86
CA LEU A 92 12.01 4.56 -9.91
C LEU A 92 11.36 4.59 -8.51
N SER A 93 11.49 3.52 -7.72
CA SER A 93 10.92 3.48 -6.36
C SER A 93 11.54 4.53 -5.44
N GLN A 94 12.86 4.70 -5.50
CA GLN A 94 13.55 5.77 -4.76
C GLN A 94 13.00 7.16 -5.10
N ARG A 95 12.81 7.45 -6.39
CA ARG A 95 12.24 8.73 -6.85
C ARG A 95 10.80 8.92 -6.37
N LEU A 96 9.97 7.88 -6.43
CA LEU A 96 8.59 7.94 -5.94
C LEU A 96 8.51 8.15 -4.43
N VAL A 97 9.40 7.53 -3.64
CA VAL A 97 9.48 7.75 -2.20
C VAL A 97 9.86 9.19 -1.89
N ILE A 98 10.89 9.72 -2.57
CA ILE A 98 11.31 11.12 -2.39
C ILE A 98 10.19 12.08 -2.77
N LEU A 99 9.52 11.86 -3.91
CA LEU A 99 8.38 12.66 -4.35
C LEU A 99 7.23 12.60 -3.34
N GLY A 100 6.91 11.39 -2.83
CA GLY A 100 5.89 11.18 -1.82
C GLY A 100 6.20 11.92 -0.52
N LEU A 101 7.45 11.89 -0.07
CA LEU A 101 7.90 12.66 1.10
C LEU A 101 7.81 14.16 0.86
N ALA A 102 8.17 14.65 -0.33
CA ALA A 102 8.05 16.06 -0.68
C ALA A 102 6.59 16.53 -0.72
N LEU A 103 5.69 15.75 -1.32
CA LEU A 103 4.25 16.08 -1.33
C LEU A 103 3.62 16.00 0.06
N ALA A 104 4.01 15.01 0.86
CA ALA A 104 3.57 14.90 2.25
C ALA A 104 4.04 16.11 3.06
N LYS A 105 5.30 16.52 2.86
CA LYS A 105 5.85 17.76 3.42
C LYS A 105 4.94 18.93 3.05
N ASP A 106 4.72 19.22 1.77
CA ASP A 106 3.91 20.38 1.33
C ASP A 106 2.47 20.35 1.90
N LYS A 107 1.82 19.19 1.91
CA LYS A 107 0.48 19.02 2.53
C LYS A 107 0.49 19.27 4.03
N ILE A 108 1.49 18.76 4.75
CA ILE A 108 1.64 18.98 6.20
C ILE A 108 1.91 20.45 6.50
N TYR A 109 2.78 21.12 5.72
CA TYR A 109 3.02 22.55 5.87
C TYR A 109 1.74 23.36 5.61
N SER A 110 0.97 23.05 4.56
CA SER A 110 -0.32 23.73 4.34
C SER A 110 -1.33 23.45 5.46
N ALA A 111 -1.39 22.23 6.00
CA ALA A 111 -2.34 21.90 7.06
C ALA A 111 -1.97 22.52 8.42
N LEU A 112 -0.68 22.76 8.70
CA LEU A 112 -0.20 23.34 9.96
C LEU A 112 -0.13 24.87 9.95
N PHE A 113 0.10 25.48 8.79
CA PHE A 113 0.34 26.92 8.66
C PHE A 113 -0.75 27.69 7.90
N THR A 114 -1.80 27.01 7.41
CA THR A 114 -3.01 27.71 6.98
C THR A 114 -3.87 27.94 8.23
N PRO A 115 -4.12 29.19 8.65
CA PRO A 115 -5.13 29.47 9.67
C PRO A 115 -6.43 28.83 9.20
N GLN A 116 -7.13 28.07 10.06
CA GLN A 116 -8.49 27.66 9.73
C GLN A 116 -9.31 28.93 9.53
N GLU A 117 -9.57 29.30 8.27
CA GLU A 117 -10.61 30.26 7.95
C GLU A 117 -11.92 29.63 8.43
N GLU A 118 -12.42 30.19 9.52
CA GLU A 118 -13.73 29.94 10.08
C GLU A 118 -14.75 29.91 8.94
N GLU A 119 -15.44 28.78 8.76
CA GLU A 119 -16.62 28.72 7.92
C GLU A 119 -17.62 29.79 8.42
N PRO A 120 -18.06 30.72 7.55
CA PRO A 120 -19.12 31.63 7.95
C PRO A 120 -20.41 30.82 8.11
N LYS A 121 -20.86 30.78 9.37
CA LYS A 121 -22.18 30.33 9.80
C LYS A 121 -23.24 31.00 8.94
N SER A 122 -23.81 30.27 7.98
CA SER A 122 -25.02 30.67 7.27
C SER A 122 -26.25 30.20 8.06
N GLU A 123 -27.12 31.16 8.32
CA GLU A 123 -28.37 31.17 9.10
C GLU A 123 -29.36 30.03 8.83
#